data_AF-A0A8D0HWZ7-F1
#
_entry.id   AF-A0A8D0HWZ7-F1
#
_cell.length_a   1.000
_cell.length_b   1.000
_cell.length_c   1.000
_cell.angle_alpha   90.00
_cell.angle_beta   90.00
_cell.angle_gamma   90.00
#
_symmetry.space_group_name_H-M   'P 1'
#
loop_
_entity.id
_entity.type
_entity.pdbx_description
1 polymer ?
#
loop_
_entity_poly.entity_id
_entity_poly.type
_entity_poly.pdbx_seq_one_letter_code
_entity_poly.pdbx_strand_id
1 'polypeptide(L)'
;MRLILPCSSPCSVPTGPRSIGFTPYFLRPPGAMRLAGPLRVVVIILTAGLTWILVSVLLGTQSGFSRLQQLLSDPESAPTTGLTRADVSPADSRARGDRHRKPRPKKYKCGLPQPCPEEHLAFRITSGAANVIGPKICLEDKMLMSSVKNNVGRGLNIALVNGVNGELINAKFFDMWAGDVNELLKFIRPLHEGTVIFVASYDDPATKMNAETRKIFAELGSSVAKELAFRDSWVFVGAKGVQDKSPFEQHVKNSKSTNKYEGWPEALEMEGCIPQRTAEAH
;
A
#
# COMPACT_ATOMS: atom_id res chain seq x y z
N MET A 1 64.08 -25.69 29.85
CA MET A 1 63.17 -26.66 29.20
C MET A 1 62.10 -25.86 28.44
N ARG A 2 61.81 -26.23 27.17
CA ARG A 2 61.10 -25.48 26.10
C ARG A 2 62.04 -24.62 25.24
N LEU A 3 62.79 -25.22 24.30
CA LEU A 3 62.45 -25.69 22.93
C LEU A 3 62.16 -24.56 21.93
N ILE A 4 63.21 -24.29 21.16
CA ILE A 4 63.29 -23.52 19.93
C ILE A 4 62.68 -24.37 18.81
N LEU A 5 61.78 -23.79 18.01
CA LEU A 5 61.30 -24.38 16.74
C LEU A 5 62.08 -23.77 15.57
N PRO A 6 62.59 -24.56 14.62
CA PRO A 6 63.17 -24.04 13.38
C PRO A 6 62.12 -23.96 12.26
N CYS A 7 62.19 -22.90 11.47
CA CYS A 7 61.55 -22.80 10.16
C CYS A 7 62.19 -23.79 9.19
N SER A 8 61.38 -24.63 8.54
CA SER A 8 61.79 -25.44 7.40
C SER A 8 60.66 -25.48 6.37
N SER A 9 60.84 -24.79 5.26
CA SER A 9 60.03 -24.96 4.05
C SER A 9 60.93 -24.72 2.84
N PRO A 10 61.12 -25.70 1.94
CA PRO A 10 61.94 -25.54 0.76
C PRO A 10 61.16 -24.87 -0.38
N CYS A 11 61.85 -24.00 -1.12
CA CYS A 11 61.41 -23.43 -2.38
C CYS A 11 61.41 -24.51 -3.47
N SER A 12 60.29 -24.69 -4.15
CA SER A 12 60.16 -25.55 -5.33
C SER A 12 60.03 -24.70 -6.59
N VAL A 13 61.06 -24.76 -7.43
CA VAL A 13 61.11 -24.22 -8.80
C VAL A 13 60.48 -25.25 -9.76
N PRO A 14 59.69 -24.83 -10.77
CA PRO A 14 59.52 -25.63 -11.98
C PRO A 14 60.24 -25.01 -13.17
N THR A 15 61.07 -25.84 -13.80
CA THR A 15 61.85 -25.62 -15.02
C THR A 15 61.07 -26.03 -16.28
N GLY A 16 60.77 -25.07 -17.18
CA GLY A 16 60.63 -25.16 -18.66
C GLY A 16 59.59 -26.13 -19.30
N PRO A 17 59.45 -26.17 -20.65
CA PRO A 17 59.81 -25.20 -21.69
C PRO A 17 58.60 -24.75 -22.58
N ARG A 18 58.89 -23.80 -23.47
CA ARG A 18 58.01 -23.18 -24.49
C ARG A 18 57.49 -24.18 -25.53
N SER A 19 56.21 -24.04 -25.90
CA SER A 19 55.69 -24.45 -27.21
C SER A 19 54.81 -23.33 -27.78
N ILE A 20 55.29 -22.72 -28.85
CA ILE A 20 54.60 -21.70 -29.66
C ILE A 20 53.66 -22.45 -30.61
N GLY A 21 52.36 -22.39 -30.34
CA GLY A 21 51.32 -22.89 -31.23
C GLY A 21 50.77 -21.76 -32.09
N PHE A 22 51.10 -21.80 -33.37
CA PHE A 22 50.59 -20.93 -34.43
C PHE A 22 49.05 -20.93 -34.51
N THR A 23 48.47 -19.74 -34.55
CA THR A 23 47.09 -19.47 -34.97
C THR A 23 46.94 -19.62 -36.48
N PRO A 24 45.94 -20.37 -36.98
CA PRO A 24 45.45 -20.18 -38.33
C PRO A 24 44.31 -19.15 -38.31
N TYR A 25 44.55 -18.03 -38.99
CA TYR A 25 43.54 -17.06 -39.36
C TYR A 25 42.48 -17.72 -40.25
N PHE A 26 41.29 -17.98 -39.68
CA PHE A 26 40.12 -18.32 -40.48
C PHE A 26 39.37 -17.02 -40.81
N LEU A 27 39.36 -16.67 -42.10
CA LEU A 27 38.61 -15.54 -42.65
C LEU A 27 37.12 -15.66 -42.29
N ARG A 28 36.57 -14.58 -41.71
CA ARG A 28 35.15 -14.42 -41.42
C ARG A 28 34.57 -13.37 -42.38
N PRO A 29 33.52 -13.69 -43.18
CA PRO A 29 32.89 -12.73 -44.08
C PRO A 29 32.10 -11.66 -43.28
N PRO A 30 32.02 -10.40 -43.77
CA PRO A 30 31.27 -9.34 -43.11
C PRO A 30 29.80 -9.43 -43.50
N GLY A 31 28.90 -9.34 -42.52
CA GLY A 31 27.46 -9.18 -42.76
C GLY A 31 26.58 -10.30 -42.21
N ALA A 32 26.58 -10.48 -40.88
CA ALA A 32 25.42 -11.05 -40.20
C ALA A 32 25.34 -10.45 -38.79
N MET A 33 24.44 -9.48 -38.63
CA MET A 33 24.09 -8.88 -37.35
C MET A 33 23.53 -10.01 -36.46
N ARG A 34 24.35 -10.55 -35.56
CA ARG A 34 23.94 -11.57 -34.59
C ARG A 34 23.09 -10.90 -33.52
N LEU A 35 21.80 -10.76 -33.80
CA LEU A 35 20.78 -10.32 -32.84
C LEU A 35 20.82 -11.27 -31.63
N ALA A 36 21.13 -10.69 -30.47
CA ALA A 36 21.32 -11.38 -29.19
C ALA A 36 20.15 -12.32 -28.86
N GLY A 37 20.46 -13.50 -28.34
CA GLY A 37 19.51 -14.59 -28.02
C GLY A 37 18.15 -14.17 -27.44
N PRO A 38 18.06 -13.26 -26.43
CA PRO A 38 16.77 -12.88 -25.86
C PRO A 38 15.88 -12.07 -26.82
N LEU A 39 16.45 -11.29 -27.75
CA LEU A 39 15.65 -10.50 -28.70
C LEU A 39 14.94 -11.39 -29.72
N ARG A 40 15.53 -12.53 -30.08
CA ARG A 40 14.92 -13.49 -31.01
C ARG A 40 13.66 -14.13 -30.41
N VAL A 41 13.71 -14.43 -29.11
CA VAL A 41 12.55 -14.99 -28.39
C VAL A 41 11.41 -13.98 -28.34
N VAL A 42 11.71 -12.71 -28.06
CA VAL A 42 10.70 -11.64 -28.05
C VAL A 42 10.04 -11.47 -29.42
N VAL A 43 10.82 -11.46 -30.50
CA VAL A 43 10.28 -11.35 -31.87
C VAL A 43 9.40 -12.54 -32.23
N ILE A 44 9.76 -13.76 -31.81
CA ILE A 44 8.94 -14.97 -32.04
C ILE A 44 7.61 -14.89 -31.26
N ILE A 45 7.65 -14.46 -30.00
CA ILE A 45 6.42 -14.31 -29.19
C ILE A 45 5.49 -13.24 -29.78
N LEU A 46 6.04 -12.09 -30.18
CA LEU A 46 5.25 -11.01 -30.76
C LEU A 46 4.62 -11.42 -32.09
N THR A 47 5.35 -12.10 -32.95
CA THR A 47 4.83 -12.58 -34.24
C THR A 47 3.78 -13.68 -34.05
N ALA A 48 3.98 -14.62 -33.13
CA ALA A 48 2.98 -15.64 -32.80
C ALA A 48 1.70 -15.04 -32.18
N GLY A 49 1.83 -14.02 -31.33
CA GLY A 49 0.69 -13.31 -30.75
C GLY A 49 -0.10 -12.52 -31.80
N LEU A 50 0.60 -11.80 -32.68
CA LEU A 50 -0.01 -11.05 -33.78
C LEU A 50 -0.72 -11.97 -34.79
N THR A 51 -0.10 -13.10 -35.16
CA THR A 51 -0.74 -14.07 -36.05
C THR A 51 -1.95 -14.71 -35.40
N TRP A 52 -1.90 -15.03 -34.09
CA TRP A 52 -3.06 -15.54 -33.36
C TRP A 52 -4.23 -14.55 -33.34
N ILE A 53 -3.95 -13.26 -33.11
CA ILE A 53 -4.98 -12.20 -33.10
C ILE A 53 -5.57 -12.03 -34.50
N LEU A 54 -4.74 -11.94 -35.55
CA LEU A 54 -5.22 -11.81 -36.93
C LEU A 54 -6.07 -13.01 -37.36
N VAL A 55 -5.64 -14.23 -37.02
CA VAL A 55 -6.40 -15.46 -37.28
C VAL A 55 -7.72 -15.47 -36.51
N SER A 56 -7.73 -15.02 -35.25
CA SER A 56 -8.96 -14.94 -34.45
C SER A 56 -9.97 -13.91 -35.00
N VAL A 57 -9.48 -12.80 -35.56
CA VAL A 57 -10.31 -11.79 -36.24
C VAL A 57 -10.85 -12.32 -37.57
N LEU A 58 -10.03 -13.02 -38.36
CA LEU A 58 -10.44 -13.64 -39.63
C LEU A 58 -11.41 -14.81 -39.46
N LEU A 59 -11.28 -15.60 -38.38
CA LEU A 59 -12.16 -16.74 -38.09
C LEU A 59 -13.41 -16.36 -37.28
N GLY A 60 -13.63 -15.06 -37.00
CA GLY A 60 -14.89 -14.57 -36.45
C GLY A 60 -15.26 -15.15 -35.07
N THR A 61 -14.29 -15.61 -34.27
CA THR A 61 -14.56 -16.11 -32.92
C THR A 61 -14.79 -14.94 -31.97
N GLN A 62 -16.05 -14.51 -31.86
CA GLN A 62 -16.48 -13.53 -30.87
C GLN A 62 -16.36 -14.08 -29.45
N SER A 63 -15.40 -13.59 -28.68
CA SER A 63 -15.44 -13.65 -27.22
C SER A 63 -15.18 -12.26 -26.61
N GLY A 64 -16.27 -11.49 -26.49
CA GLY A 64 -16.54 -10.65 -25.32
C GLY A 64 -15.85 -9.28 -25.21
N PHE A 65 -16.24 -8.32 -26.06
CA PHE A 65 -15.94 -6.89 -25.85
C PHE A 65 -17.18 -5.97 -25.91
N SER A 66 -18.34 -6.47 -25.47
CA SER A 66 -19.59 -5.69 -25.44
C SER A 66 -19.95 -5.28 -24.01
N ARG A 67 -19.20 -4.34 -23.43
CA ARG A 67 -19.60 -3.70 -22.14
C ARG A 67 -19.11 -2.27 -21.92
N LEU A 68 -18.60 -1.61 -22.96
CA LEU A 68 -18.07 -0.25 -22.87
C LEU A 68 -18.93 0.83 -23.54
N GLN A 69 -20.13 0.47 -24.03
CA GLN A 69 -20.97 1.41 -24.81
C GLN A 69 -22.27 1.84 -24.10
N GLN A 70 -22.35 1.68 -22.77
CA GLN A 70 -23.51 2.11 -21.97
C GLN A 70 -23.19 3.23 -20.95
N LEU A 71 -22.04 3.90 -21.06
CA LEU A 71 -21.62 4.93 -20.09
C LEU A 71 -21.62 6.37 -20.62
N LEU A 72 -22.23 6.64 -21.79
CA LEU A 72 -22.25 7.98 -22.38
C LEU A 72 -23.60 8.28 -23.04
N SER A 73 -24.68 8.38 -22.27
CA SER A 73 -25.93 9.02 -22.71
C SER A 73 -26.76 9.42 -21.49
N ASP A 74 -26.65 10.68 -21.08
CA ASP A 74 -27.67 11.46 -20.38
C ASP A 74 -27.36 12.95 -20.65
N PRO A 75 -28.30 13.68 -21.28
CA PRO A 75 -29.01 14.77 -20.60
C PRO A 75 -30.53 14.55 -20.77
N GLU A 76 -31.42 14.99 -19.87
CA GLU A 76 -31.74 16.40 -19.61
C GLU A 76 -32.78 16.50 -18.46
N SER A 77 -32.84 17.67 -17.84
CA SER A 77 -33.53 18.01 -16.60
C SER A 77 -34.98 18.51 -16.74
N ALA A 78 -35.82 18.09 -15.78
CA ALA A 78 -36.95 18.81 -15.11
C ALA A 78 -38.26 19.09 -15.90
N PRO A 79 -39.35 19.57 -15.24
CA PRO A 79 -40.05 19.13 -14.00
C PRO A 79 -41.56 18.89 -14.27
N THR A 80 -42.39 18.53 -13.26
CA THR A 80 -43.74 19.10 -12.96
C THR A 80 -44.53 18.25 -11.93
N THR A 81 -45.11 18.98 -10.98
CA THR A 81 -46.16 18.71 -9.99
C THR A 81 -47.38 17.90 -10.44
N GLY A 82 -48.06 17.24 -9.49
CA GLY A 82 -49.48 16.87 -9.66
C GLY A 82 -49.95 15.68 -8.82
N LEU A 83 -51.22 15.70 -8.40
CA LEU A 83 -51.79 14.99 -7.26
C LEU A 83 -52.86 13.96 -7.72
N THR A 84 -53.19 12.99 -6.84
CA THR A 84 -54.46 12.23 -6.69
C THR A 84 -54.66 10.82 -7.31
N ARG A 85 -54.86 9.87 -6.36
CA ARG A 85 -55.91 8.83 -6.20
C ARG A 85 -56.36 7.91 -7.36
N ALA A 86 -56.24 6.62 -7.04
CA ALA A 86 -57.28 5.57 -7.04
C ALA A 86 -57.39 4.60 -8.24
N ASP A 87 -57.14 3.33 -7.87
CA ASP A 87 -57.85 2.10 -8.20
C ASP A 87 -57.54 1.26 -9.45
N VAL A 88 -57.57 -0.06 -9.18
CA VAL A 88 -57.81 -1.24 -10.04
C VAL A 88 -56.58 -2.01 -10.55
N SER A 89 -56.39 -3.19 -9.93
CA SER A 89 -55.85 -4.44 -10.51
C SER A 89 -57.07 -5.34 -10.88
N PRO A 90 -57.00 -6.36 -11.77
CA PRO A 90 -55.89 -7.34 -11.82
C PRO A 90 -55.52 -7.99 -13.19
N ALA A 91 -54.41 -8.72 -13.09
CA ALA A 91 -54.04 -9.93 -13.84
C ALA A 91 -53.27 -9.82 -15.18
N ASP A 92 -52.06 -10.39 -15.08
CA ASP A 92 -51.41 -11.29 -16.04
C ASP A 92 -50.67 -10.68 -17.25
N SER A 93 -49.34 -10.59 -17.14
CA SER A 93 -48.45 -11.48 -17.92
C SER A 93 -46.98 -11.04 -17.87
N ARG A 94 -46.12 -12.06 -17.79
CA ARG A 94 -44.65 -12.07 -17.94
C ARG A 94 -43.83 -11.77 -16.69
N ALA A 95 -43.61 -12.86 -15.94
CA ALA A 95 -42.42 -13.07 -15.13
C ALA A 95 -41.14 -12.77 -15.96
N ARG A 96 -40.61 -11.55 -15.82
CA ARG A 96 -39.19 -11.26 -16.10
C ARG A 96 -38.42 -11.64 -14.85
N GLY A 97 -37.48 -12.57 -15.01
CA GLY A 97 -36.73 -13.21 -13.95
C GLY A 97 -36.32 -12.27 -12.82
N ASP A 98 -36.81 -12.60 -11.62
CA ASP A 98 -36.27 -12.10 -10.37
C ASP A 98 -34.85 -12.66 -10.25
N ARG A 99 -33.87 -11.89 -10.75
CA ARG A 99 -32.49 -12.09 -10.36
C ARG A 99 -32.45 -11.76 -8.88
N HIS A 100 -32.49 -12.81 -8.06
CA HIS A 100 -32.25 -12.80 -6.62
C HIS A 100 -30.99 -11.96 -6.33
N ARG A 101 -31.17 -10.64 -6.18
CA ARG A 101 -30.10 -9.70 -5.95
C ARG A 101 -29.80 -9.85 -4.47
N LYS A 102 -28.82 -10.70 -4.14
CA LYS A 102 -28.31 -10.82 -2.77
C LYS A 102 -28.18 -9.40 -2.21
N PRO A 103 -28.79 -9.09 -1.04
CA PRO A 103 -28.69 -7.78 -0.45
C PRO A 103 -27.21 -7.41 -0.39
N ARG A 104 -26.83 -6.29 -1.01
CA ARG A 104 -25.46 -5.80 -0.84
C ARG A 104 -25.30 -5.58 0.66
N PRO A 105 -24.27 -6.18 1.30
CA PRO A 105 -24.06 -5.95 2.73
C PRO A 105 -24.03 -4.44 2.96
N LYS A 106 -24.85 -3.96 3.90
CA LYS A 106 -24.86 -2.55 4.28
C LYS A 106 -23.45 -2.22 4.74
N LYS A 107 -22.77 -1.33 4.00
CA LYS A 107 -21.46 -0.83 4.40
C LYS A 107 -21.69 0.24 5.45
N TYR A 108 -21.14 0.04 6.64
CA TYR A 108 -21.12 1.06 7.69
C TYR A 108 -20.01 2.07 7.43
N LYS A 109 -19.88 3.07 8.32
CA LYS A 109 -18.86 4.13 8.19
C LYS A 109 -17.47 3.52 7.96
N CYS A 110 -16.68 4.14 7.08
CA CYS A 110 -15.39 3.66 6.58
C CYS A 110 -15.39 2.25 5.98
N GLY A 111 -16.58 1.72 5.64
CA GLY A 111 -16.79 0.38 5.13
C GLY A 111 -16.65 -0.72 6.18
N LEU A 112 -16.82 -0.40 7.46
CA LEU A 112 -16.78 -1.37 8.56
C LEU A 112 -17.85 -2.47 8.37
N PRO A 113 -17.61 -3.70 8.90
CA PRO A 113 -18.55 -4.82 8.81
C PRO A 113 -19.76 -4.66 9.74
N GLN A 114 -19.62 -3.88 10.80
CA GLN A 114 -20.66 -3.60 11.80
C GLN A 114 -20.63 -2.12 12.22
N PRO A 115 -21.73 -1.55 12.74
CA PRO A 115 -21.74 -0.18 13.21
C PRO A 115 -20.93 -0.06 14.52
N CYS A 116 -20.34 1.11 14.76
CA CYS A 116 -19.76 1.43 16.06
C CYS A 116 -20.85 1.69 17.10
N PRO A 117 -20.55 1.46 18.40
CA PRO A 117 -21.42 1.90 19.50
C PRO A 117 -21.64 3.42 19.48
N GLU A 118 -22.61 3.88 20.25
CA GLU A 118 -22.82 5.32 20.49
C GLU A 118 -21.56 5.95 21.09
N GLU A 119 -21.36 7.26 20.84
CA GLU A 119 -20.19 8.02 21.32
C GLU A 119 -18.83 7.42 20.90
N HIS A 120 -18.78 6.77 19.74
CA HIS A 120 -17.53 6.28 19.15
C HIS A 120 -17.32 6.81 17.74
N LEU A 121 -16.06 7.03 17.38
CA LEU A 121 -15.62 7.38 16.02
C LEU A 121 -15.16 6.12 15.29
N ALA A 122 -15.83 5.80 14.18
CA ALA A 122 -15.47 4.71 13.29
C ALA A 122 -14.25 5.07 12.44
N PHE A 123 -13.24 4.22 12.40
CA PHE A 123 -12.07 4.42 11.56
C PHE A 123 -11.66 3.16 10.80
N ARG A 124 -11.00 3.37 9.67
CA ARG A 124 -10.22 2.33 8.97
C ARG A 124 -8.91 2.94 8.49
N ILE A 125 -7.81 2.26 8.78
CA ILE A 125 -6.46 2.63 8.40
C ILE A 125 -5.78 1.47 7.69
N THR A 126 -5.09 1.78 6.59
CA THR A 126 -4.32 0.81 5.81
C THR A 126 -2.93 1.38 5.55
N SER A 127 -1.88 0.58 5.78
CA SER A 127 -0.52 0.95 5.36
C SER A 127 -0.40 0.93 3.84
N GLY A 128 0.71 1.46 3.33
CA GLY A 128 1.07 1.28 1.93
C GLY A 128 1.42 -0.18 1.62
N ALA A 129 1.26 -0.57 0.36
CA ALA A 129 1.75 -1.84 -0.17
C ALA A 129 3.02 -1.58 -0.97
N ALA A 130 4.15 -1.99 -0.40
CA ALA A 130 5.48 -1.65 -0.88
C ALA A 130 5.60 -0.13 -1.12
N ASN A 131 6.05 0.27 -2.31
CA ASN A 131 6.19 1.65 -2.78
C ASN A 131 5.21 1.99 -3.93
N VAL A 132 4.18 1.17 -4.13
CA VAL A 132 3.29 1.26 -5.32
C VAL A 132 1.89 1.76 -4.93
N ILE A 133 1.33 1.24 -3.83
CA ILE A 133 0.00 1.62 -3.36
C ILE A 133 0.18 2.39 -2.06
N GLY A 134 -0.26 3.65 -2.06
CA GLY A 134 -0.19 4.49 -0.88
C GLY A 134 -1.21 4.09 0.21
N PRO A 135 -0.98 4.54 1.45
CA PRO A 135 -1.84 4.25 2.58
C PRO A 135 -3.19 4.94 2.47
N LYS A 136 -4.13 4.51 3.31
CA LYS A 136 -5.47 5.10 3.42
C LYS A 136 -5.81 5.32 4.89
N ILE A 137 -6.35 6.50 5.20
CA ILE A 137 -6.86 6.83 6.53
C ILE A 137 -8.28 7.37 6.36
N CYS A 138 -9.24 6.66 6.92
CA CYS A 138 -10.65 7.05 6.96
C CYS A 138 -11.11 7.19 8.42
N LEU A 139 -11.87 8.24 8.68
CA LEU A 139 -12.54 8.48 9.96
C LEU A 139 -13.95 9.00 9.69
N GLU A 140 -14.97 8.41 10.30
CA GLU A 140 -16.36 8.87 10.18
C GLU A 140 -16.81 9.08 8.72
N ASP A 141 -16.51 8.10 7.85
CA ASP A 141 -16.71 8.15 6.37
C ASP A 141 -15.95 9.25 5.62
N LYS A 142 -15.13 10.04 6.31
CA LYS A 142 -14.27 11.05 5.69
C LYS A 142 -12.90 10.45 5.42
N MET A 143 -12.55 10.38 4.14
CA MET A 143 -11.20 10.02 3.70
C MET A 143 -10.23 11.16 4.04
N LEU A 144 -9.43 10.98 5.09
CA LEU A 144 -8.45 11.96 5.56
C LEU A 144 -7.21 11.94 4.68
N MET A 145 -6.66 10.75 4.42
CA MET A 145 -5.47 10.55 3.59
C MET A 145 -5.67 9.40 2.61
N SER A 146 -5.27 9.60 1.35
CA SER A 146 -5.23 8.55 0.33
C SER A 146 -4.44 8.99 -0.90
N SER A 147 -4.01 8.02 -1.72
CA SER A 147 -3.43 8.30 -3.05
C SER A 147 -4.36 9.10 -3.95
N VAL A 148 -5.68 8.87 -3.89
CA VAL A 148 -6.67 9.61 -4.70
C VAL A 148 -6.75 11.08 -4.30
N LYS A 149 -6.48 11.40 -3.02
CA LYS A 149 -6.42 12.78 -2.52
C LYS A 149 -5.07 13.45 -2.78
N ASN A 150 -4.10 12.74 -3.37
CA ASN A 150 -2.75 13.23 -3.63
C ASN A 150 -2.05 13.82 -2.38
N ASN A 151 -2.36 13.29 -1.19
CA ASN A 151 -1.82 13.79 0.08
C ASN A 151 -1.09 12.71 0.89
N VAL A 152 -0.58 11.68 0.21
CA VAL A 152 0.22 10.60 0.82
C VAL A 152 1.59 10.52 0.14
N GLY A 153 2.59 10.07 0.89
CA GLY A 153 3.96 9.95 0.40
C GLY A 153 4.76 8.94 1.22
N ARG A 154 5.95 8.59 0.72
CA ARG A 154 6.87 7.68 1.41
C ARG A 154 7.11 8.13 2.86
N GLY A 155 7.27 7.17 3.76
CA GLY A 155 7.53 7.40 5.17
C GLY A 155 6.30 7.26 6.04
N LEU A 156 6.15 8.17 7.01
CA LEU A 156 5.03 8.19 7.95
C LEU A 156 3.96 9.14 7.45
N ASN A 157 2.75 8.63 7.22
CA ASN A 157 1.57 9.42 6.84
C ASN A 157 0.73 9.62 8.09
N ILE A 158 0.57 10.87 8.52
CA ILE A 158 -0.01 11.21 9.81
C ILE A 158 -1.22 12.12 9.64
N ALA A 159 -2.34 11.74 10.26
CA ALA A 159 -3.51 12.60 10.40
C ALA A 159 -3.77 12.87 11.89
N LEU A 160 -3.93 14.15 12.23
CA LEU A 160 -4.27 14.64 13.56
C LEU A 160 -5.74 15.03 13.58
N VAL A 161 -6.46 14.56 14.58
CA VAL A 161 -7.90 14.68 14.69
C VAL A 161 -8.26 15.14 16.09
N ASN A 162 -9.26 16.01 16.22
CA ASN A 162 -9.83 16.36 17.50
C ASN A 162 -10.65 15.17 18.06
N GLY A 163 -10.27 14.65 19.22
CA GLY A 163 -10.90 13.48 19.84
C GLY A 163 -12.31 13.70 20.39
N VAL A 164 -12.80 14.95 20.44
CA VAL A 164 -14.16 15.29 20.87
C VAL A 164 -15.13 15.24 19.69
N ASN A 165 -14.84 15.98 18.61
CA ASN A 165 -15.77 16.14 17.48
C ASN A 165 -15.39 15.32 16.23
N GLY A 166 -14.22 14.66 16.23
CA GLY A 166 -13.72 13.87 15.10
C GLY A 166 -13.28 14.70 13.89
N GLU A 167 -13.07 16.01 14.04
CA GLU A 167 -12.62 16.87 12.95
C GLU A 167 -11.12 16.77 12.69
N LEU A 168 -10.76 16.84 11.41
CA LEU A 168 -9.36 16.85 10.98
C LEU A 168 -8.71 18.18 11.37
N ILE A 169 -7.67 18.12 12.19
CA ILE A 169 -6.83 19.28 12.55
C ILE A 169 -5.77 19.50 11.47
N ASN A 170 -5.04 18.43 11.11
CA ASN A 170 -3.99 18.50 10.10
C ASN A 170 -3.65 17.11 9.57
N ALA A 171 -3.17 17.01 8.33
CA ALA A 171 -2.69 15.77 7.73
C ALA A 171 -1.43 16.03 6.87
N LYS A 172 -0.35 15.30 7.14
CA LYS A 172 0.92 15.44 6.42
C LYS A 172 1.67 14.11 6.40
N PHE A 173 2.51 13.90 5.38
CA PHE A 173 3.46 12.79 5.34
C PHE A 173 4.89 13.28 5.56
N PHE A 174 5.73 12.41 6.11
CA PHE A 174 7.12 12.69 6.44
C PHE A 174 8.00 11.57 5.89
N ASP A 175 8.89 11.90 4.96
CA ASP A 175 9.80 10.94 4.32
C ASP A 175 10.87 10.48 5.31
N MET A 176 10.71 9.26 5.83
CA MET A 176 11.64 8.65 6.78
C MET A 176 12.80 7.90 6.12
N TRP A 177 12.96 8.00 4.79
CA TRP A 177 14.10 7.48 4.05
C TRP A 177 15.08 8.60 3.66
N ALA A 178 14.59 9.62 2.96
CA ALA A 178 15.43 10.71 2.42
C ALA A 178 15.14 12.09 3.04
N GLY A 179 14.07 12.22 3.83
CA GLY A 179 13.63 13.49 4.40
C GLY A 179 14.33 13.88 5.71
N ASP A 180 13.92 15.03 6.25
CA ASP A 180 14.38 15.54 7.54
C ASP A 180 13.39 15.18 8.67
N VAL A 181 13.87 14.43 9.66
CA VAL A 181 13.11 14.05 10.85
C VAL A 181 12.68 15.25 11.70
N ASN A 182 13.36 16.39 11.58
CA ASN A 182 12.97 17.60 12.32
C ASN A 182 11.62 18.16 11.88
N GLU A 183 11.20 17.93 10.63
CA GLU A 183 9.85 18.31 10.19
C GLU A 183 8.77 17.54 10.93
N LEU A 184 9.00 16.24 11.14
CA LEU A 184 8.10 15.39 11.91
C LEU A 184 8.05 15.86 13.37
N LEU A 185 9.19 16.14 13.99
CA LEU A 185 9.26 16.63 15.36
C LEU A 185 8.51 17.95 15.55
N LYS A 186 8.65 18.90 14.62
CA LYS A 186 7.88 20.17 14.63
C LYS A 186 6.37 19.93 14.53
N PHE A 187 5.95 18.84 13.89
CA PHE A 187 4.54 18.49 13.73
C PHE A 187 3.94 17.79 14.95
N ILE A 188 4.68 16.89 15.61
CA ILE A 188 4.16 16.06 16.71
C ILE A 188 4.46 16.60 18.12
N ARG A 189 5.39 17.54 18.29
CA ARG A 189 5.65 18.19 19.59
C ARG A 189 4.49 19.08 20.07
N PRO A 190 3.85 19.94 19.25
CA PRO A 190 2.82 20.87 19.72
C PRO A 190 1.43 20.23 19.87
N LEU A 191 1.33 18.90 20.03
CA LEU A 191 0.04 18.23 20.18
C LEU A 191 -0.58 18.56 21.54
N HIS A 192 -1.81 19.06 21.50
CA HIS A 192 -2.63 19.27 22.69
C HIS A 192 -3.26 17.96 23.15
N GLU A 193 -3.50 17.83 24.44
CA GLU A 193 -4.26 16.71 25.00
C GLU A 193 -5.63 16.59 24.33
N GLY A 194 -6.07 15.35 24.10
CA GLY A 194 -7.30 15.08 23.37
C GLY A 194 -7.13 15.03 21.85
N THR A 195 -5.95 15.33 21.32
CA THR A 195 -5.64 15.06 19.91
C THR A 195 -5.45 13.56 19.70
N VAL A 196 -6.22 12.99 18.78
CA VAL A 196 -6.05 11.63 18.26
C VAL A 196 -5.12 11.66 17.06
N ILE A 197 -4.16 10.75 17.01
CA ILE A 197 -3.17 10.64 15.95
C ILE A 197 -3.33 9.32 15.21
N PHE A 198 -3.47 9.38 13.89
CA PHE A 198 -3.45 8.23 12.99
C PHE A 198 -2.12 8.20 12.27
N VAL A 199 -1.48 7.05 12.19
CA VAL A 199 -0.18 6.86 11.53
C VAL A 199 -0.25 5.65 10.63
N ALA A 200 0.06 5.84 9.34
CA ALA A 200 0.21 4.77 8.38
C ALA A 200 1.58 4.86 7.69
N SER A 201 2.33 3.76 7.72
CA SER A 201 3.59 3.62 6.99
C SER A 201 3.38 3.51 5.48
N TYR A 202 4.35 3.98 4.70
CA TYR A 202 4.45 3.75 3.26
C TYR A 202 5.91 3.62 2.83
N ASP A 203 6.24 2.51 2.14
CA ASP A 203 7.60 2.14 1.73
C ASP A 203 8.58 1.94 2.90
N ASP A 204 9.08 3.00 3.54
CA ASP A 204 9.98 2.91 4.69
C ASP A 204 9.65 3.93 5.79
N PRO A 205 9.17 3.49 6.97
CA PRO A 205 8.80 4.41 8.06
C PRO A 205 9.92 4.72 9.05
N ALA A 206 11.09 4.09 8.98
CA ALA A 206 11.98 4.00 10.15
C ALA A 206 13.41 4.55 9.98
N THR A 207 13.97 4.59 8.77
CA THR A 207 15.43 4.82 8.58
C THR A 207 15.92 6.12 9.22
N LYS A 208 15.12 7.19 9.18
CA LYS A 208 15.45 8.49 9.76
C LYS A 208 14.84 8.74 11.15
N MET A 209 14.09 7.79 11.71
CA MET A 209 13.52 7.95 13.05
C MET A 209 14.62 7.95 14.12
N ASN A 210 14.64 9.02 14.93
CA ASN A 210 15.57 9.14 16.05
C ASN A 210 14.92 8.74 17.40
N ALA A 211 15.73 8.67 18.45
CA ALA A 211 15.28 8.28 19.79
C ALA A 211 14.15 9.18 20.32
N GLU A 212 14.19 10.48 20.02
CA GLU A 212 13.17 11.43 20.44
C GLU A 212 11.81 11.16 19.77
N THR A 213 11.80 11.00 18.45
CA THR A 213 10.58 10.68 17.69
C THR A 213 9.94 9.38 18.19
N ARG A 214 10.77 8.36 18.43
CA ARG A 214 10.32 7.07 18.99
C ARG A 214 9.76 7.23 20.40
N LYS A 215 10.37 8.09 21.22
CA LYS A 215 9.87 8.42 22.56
C LYS A 215 8.50 9.09 22.50
N ILE A 216 8.31 10.08 21.61
CA ILE A 216 7.02 10.77 21.46
C ILE A 216 5.92 9.79 21.03
N PHE A 217 6.18 8.90 20.06
CA PHE A 217 5.19 7.89 19.69
C PHE A 217 4.88 6.91 20.84
N ALA A 218 5.87 6.55 21.65
CA ALA A 218 5.64 5.75 22.85
C ALA A 218 4.76 6.48 23.88
N GLU A 219 4.98 7.79 24.08
CA GLU A 219 4.14 8.66 24.93
C GLU A 219 2.72 8.86 24.36
N LEU A 220 2.52 8.65 23.06
CA LEU A 220 1.21 8.66 22.39
C LEU A 220 0.50 7.29 22.47
N GLY A 221 1.12 6.28 23.09
CA GLY A 221 0.56 4.95 23.32
C GLY A 221 1.13 3.83 22.44
N SER A 222 2.16 4.09 21.61
CA SER A 222 2.77 3.05 20.78
C SER A 222 3.67 2.12 21.59
N SER A 223 3.50 0.82 21.38
CA SER A 223 4.37 -0.22 21.90
C SER A 223 5.52 -0.58 20.95
N VAL A 224 5.30 -0.42 19.64
CA VAL A 224 6.22 -0.85 18.57
C VAL A 224 7.18 0.25 18.12
N ALA A 225 6.85 1.53 18.30
CA ALA A 225 7.64 2.64 17.75
C ALA A 225 9.13 2.61 18.15
N LYS A 226 9.47 2.04 19.30
CA LYS A 226 10.87 1.89 19.75
C LYS A 226 11.67 0.91 18.90
N GLU A 227 11.04 -0.13 18.35
CA GLU A 227 11.69 -1.20 17.59
C GLU A 227 11.43 -1.14 16.08
N LEU A 228 10.60 -0.20 15.62
CA LEU A 228 10.26 -0.06 14.19
C LEU A 228 11.51 0.05 13.31
N ALA A 229 11.61 -0.81 12.29
CA ALA A 229 12.78 -0.97 11.45
C ALA A 229 12.49 -0.72 9.95
N PHE A 230 13.55 -0.81 9.14
CA PHE A 230 13.53 -0.50 7.70
C PHE A 230 12.45 -1.29 6.95
N ARG A 231 11.52 -0.57 6.31
CA ARG A 231 10.36 -1.09 5.56
C ARG A 231 9.39 -1.95 6.35
N ASP A 232 9.41 -1.89 7.67
CA ASP A 232 8.34 -2.51 8.44
C ASP A 232 6.99 -1.90 8.05
N SER A 233 5.96 -2.74 7.92
CA SER A 233 4.59 -2.25 7.82
C SER A 233 4.09 -1.94 9.21
N TRP A 234 3.57 -0.74 9.40
CA TRP A 234 3.03 -0.26 10.67
C TRP A 234 1.80 0.62 10.44
N VAL A 235 0.76 0.36 11.24
CA VAL A 235 -0.41 1.22 11.41
C VAL A 235 -0.66 1.42 12.90
N PHE A 236 -0.95 2.65 13.28
CA PHE A 236 -1.10 3.02 14.68
C PHE A 236 -2.13 4.13 14.84
N VAL A 237 -2.98 4.00 15.83
CA VAL A 237 -3.85 5.07 16.30
C VAL A 237 -3.53 5.30 17.77
N GLY A 238 -3.13 6.51 18.12
CA GLY A 238 -2.82 6.92 19.49
C GLY A 238 -3.55 8.19 19.87
N ALA A 239 -3.27 8.70 21.06
CA ALA A 239 -3.76 10.01 21.47
C ALA A 239 -2.81 10.69 22.45
N LYS A 240 -2.83 12.02 22.47
CA LYS A 240 -2.07 12.79 23.46
C LYS A 240 -2.78 12.75 24.81
N GLY A 241 -2.02 12.38 25.85
CA GLY A 241 -2.52 12.25 27.23
C GLY A 241 -3.12 10.89 27.55
N VAL A 242 -2.76 9.84 26.80
CA VAL A 242 -3.08 8.45 27.18
C VAL A 242 -2.08 7.95 28.22
N GLN A 243 -2.57 7.20 29.20
CA GLN A 243 -1.72 6.55 30.21
C GLN A 243 -1.31 5.15 29.79
N ASP A 244 -2.21 4.46 29.09
CA ASP A 244 -2.02 3.09 28.64
C ASP A 244 -1.57 3.00 27.18
N LYS A 245 -1.08 1.82 26.80
CA LYS A 245 -0.79 1.47 25.41
C LYS A 245 -2.08 1.48 24.60
N SER A 246 -2.00 1.93 23.36
CA SER A 246 -3.15 1.90 22.47
C SER A 246 -3.52 0.46 22.10
N PRO A 247 -4.82 0.11 22.10
CA PRO A 247 -5.28 -1.16 21.55
C PRO A 247 -5.25 -1.16 20.00
N PHE A 248 -5.04 0.01 19.38
CA PHE A 248 -5.09 0.19 17.94
C PHE A 248 -3.67 0.32 17.37
N GLU A 249 -2.94 -0.79 17.35
CA GLU A 249 -1.60 -0.88 16.76
C GLU A 249 -1.39 -2.22 16.08
N GLN A 250 -0.89 -2.22 14.84
CA GLN A 250 -0.45 -3.43 14.14
C GLN A 250 0.90 -3.19 13.47
N HIS A 251 1.71 -4.24 13.40
CA HIS A 251 3.06 -4.21 12.86
C HIS A 251 3.45 -5.54 12.22
N VAL A 252 4.15 -5.47 11.08
CA VAL A 252 4.78 -6.62 10.44
C VAL A 252 6.23 -6.25 10.12
N LYS A 253 7.16 -7.03 10.68
CA LYS A 253 8.60 -6.87 10.43
C LYS A 253 8.94 -7.23 9.00
N ASN A 254 9.79 -6.42 8.38
CA ASN A 254 10.42 -6.73 7.11
C ASN A 254 11.39 -7.91 7.28
N SER A 255 11.10 -9.04 6.65
CA SER A 255 11.98 -10.22 6.64
C SER A 255 11.94 -10.92 5.30
N LYS A 256 13.13 -11.20 4.75
CA LYS A 256 13.28 -11.85 3.44
C LYS A 256 12.52 -13.19 3.32
N SER A 257 12.32 -13.89 4.43
CA SER A 257 11.64 -15.20 4.43
C SER A 257 10.12 -15.13 4.53
N THR A 258 9.55 -14.04 5.05
CA THR A 258 8.10 -13.92 5.32
C THR A 258 7.43 -12.81 4.51
N ASN A 259 8.21 -12.01 3.78
CA ASN A 259 7.69 -10.92 2.99
C ASN A 259 6.76 -11.39 1.87
N LYS A 260 5.63 -10.72 1.73
CA LYS A 260 4.66 -10.93 0.66
C LYS A 260 5.09 -10.32 -0.67
N TYR A 261 5.85 -9.22 -0.61
CA TYR A 261 6.41 -8.54 -1.78
C TYR A 261 7.93 -8.68 -1.78
N GLU A 262 8.55 -8.42 -2.93
CA GLU A 262 10.01 -8.51 -3.07
C GLU A 262 10.72 -7.42 -2.26
N GLY A 263 11.03 -7.71 -0.99
CA GLY A 263 11.70 -6.77 -0.08
C GLY A 263 10.78 -5.84 0.71
N TRP A 264 9.47 -6.11 0.74
CA TRP A 264 8.51 -5.45 1.63
C TRP A 264 7.54 -6.46 2.25
N PRO A 265 7.16 -6.27 3.53
CA PRO A 265 6.11 -7.05 4.18
C PRO A 265 4.73 -6.72 3.60
N GLU A 266 3.72 -7.49 4.01
CA GLU A 266 2.36 -7.23 3.54
C GLU A 266 1.79 -5.91 4.08
N ALA A 267 0.83 -5.35 3.33
CA ALA A 267 0.09 -4.18 3.80
C ALA A 267 -0.82 -4.58 4.97
N LEU A 268 -0.85 -3.73 5.98
CA LEU A 268 -1.70 -3.88 7.15
C LEU A 268 -3.01 -3.12 6.96
N GLU A 269 -4.09 -3.70 7.47
CA GLU A 269 -5.37 -3.03 7.60
C GLU A 269 -5.87 -3.19 9.04
N MET A 270 -6.30 -2.09 9.62
CA MET A 270 -6.88 -2.04 10.95
C MET A 270 -8.12 -1.17 10.91
N GLU A 271 -9.15 -1.62 11.61
CA GLU A 271 -10.41 -0.91 11.76
C GLU A 271 -10.86 -0.97 13.21
N GLY A 272 -11.70 -0.02 13.60
CA GLY A 272 -12.19 0.02 14.96
C GLY A 272 -13.07 1.23 15.24
N CYS A 273 -13.40 1.34 16.52
CA CYS A 273 -14.26 2.38 17.07
C CYS A 273 -13.50 3.03 18.23
N ILE A 274 -13.17 4.31 18.11
CA ILE A 274 -12.45 5.08 19.13
C ILE A 274 -13.48 5.74 20.04
N PRO A 275 -13.47 5.53 21.36
CA PRO A 275 -14.35 6.25 22.27
C PRO A 275 -14.15 7.76 22.12
N GLN A 276 -15.24 8.50 21.90
CA GLN A 276 -15.20 9.96 21.87
C GLN A 276 -14.86 10.48 23.25
N ARG A 277 -14.00 11.51 23.32
CA ARG A 277 -13.83 12.22 24.58
C ARG A 277 -15.08 13.05 24.83
N THR A 278 -15.69 12.87 25.99
CA THR A 278 -16.65 13.84 26.52
C THR A 278 -15.93 15.18 26.69
N ALA A 279 -16.53 16.26 26.21
CA ALA A 279 -16.07 17.60 26.51
C ALA A 279 -16.37 17.88 27.99
N GLU A 280 -15.56 17.34 28.90
CA GLU A 280 -15.67 17.72 30.30
C GLU A 280 -15.20 19.17 30.43
N ALA A 281 -16.17 20.02 30.76
CA ALA A 281 -16.01 21.43 31.03
C ALA A 281 -15.04 21.60 32.21
N HIS A 282 -13.85 22.13 31.91
CA HIS A 282 -13.03 22.80 32.91
C HIS A 282 -13.40 24.27 32.97
#